data_AF-A0A4S8JER0-F1
#
_entry.id   AF-A0A4S8JER0-F1
#
_cell.length_a   1.000
_cell.length_b   1.000
_cell.length_c   1.000
_cell.angle_alpha   90.00
_cell.angle_beta   90.00
_cell.angle_gamma   90.00
#
_symmetry.space_group_name_H-M   'P 1'
#
loop_
_entity.id
_entity.type
_entity.pdbx_description
1 polymer ?
#
loop_
_entity_poly.entity_id
_entity_poly.type
_entity_poly.pdbx_seq_one_letter_code
_entity_poly.pdbx_strand_id
1 'polypeptide(L)'
;MELHQQFMDQSKEDSYSLEWEEANQQGHGGFKAMIEHVTKVLRAAGLESSDLIVGIDFTKSNEWTGKSASGRRSLHDIGSVPNPYEQAISVIGRTLSDFDDCSLIPCFGFGDGQYVHRRYSSI
;
A
#
# COMPACT_ATOMS: atom_id res chain seq x y z
N MET A 1 -8.80 23.64 -22.94
CA MET A 1 -8.35 23.05 -21.66
C MET A 1 -8.23 21.56 -21.88
N GLU A 2 -7.08 21.10 -22.38
CA GLU A 2 -6.72 19.69 -22.37
C GLU A 2 -5.31 19.65 -21.78
N LEU A 3 -5.23 19.32 -20.49
CA LEU A 3 -3.98 19.17 -19.78
C LEU A 3 -3.79 17.68 -19.48
N HIS A 4 -2.65 17.17 -19.96
CA HIS A 4 -1.96 15.98 -19.48
C HIS A 4 -2.71 14.64 -19.55
N GLN A 5 -2.84 14.11 -20.76
CA GLN A 5 -2.65 12.67 -20.94
C GLN A 5 -1.19 12.47 -21.37
N GLN A 6 -0.28 12.35 -20.40
CA GLN A 6 1.07 11.88 -20.67
C GLN A 6 0.94 10.42 -21.12
N PHE A 7 1.04 10.21 -22.43
CA PHE A 7 1.05 8.89 -23.05
C PHE A 7 2.19 8.09 -22.42
N MET A 8 1.87 6.97 -21.78
CA MET A 8 2.86 5.94 -21.54
C MET A 8 3.27 5.41 -22.92
N ASP A 9 4.57 5.48 -23.21
CA ASP A 9 5.14 4.94 -24.44
C ASP A 9 4.89 3.43 -24.46
N GLN A 10 4.18 2.95 -25.49
CA GLN A 10 3.81 1.54 -25.67
C GLN A 10 5.04 0.62 -25.58
N SER A 11 6.21 1.09 -26.00
CA SER A 11 7.46 0.34 -25.91
C SER A 11 7.93 0.10 -24.46
N LYS A 12 7.60 1.01 -23.54
CA LYS A 12 7.86 0.82 -22.12
C LYS A 12 6.87 -0.18 -21.51
N GLU A 13 5.60 -0.14 -21.91
CA GLU A 13 4.57 -1.07 -21.45
C GLU A 13 4.90 -2.53 -21.83
N ASP A 14 5.38 -2.74 -23.06
CA ASP A 14 5.86 -4.04 -23.52
C ASP A 14 7.12 -4.49 -22.77
N SER A 15 8.07 -3.58 -22.52
CA SER A 15 9.28 -3.86 -21.75
C SER A 15 8.99 -4.28 -20.32
N TYR A 16 8.01 -3.64 -19.67
CA TYR A 16 7.57 -4.03 -18.33
C TYR A 16 6.92 -5.40 -18.33
N SER A 17 6.04 -5.67 -19.31
CA SER A 17 5.31 -6.94 -19.44
C SER A 17 6.25 -8.14 -19.62
N LEU A 18 7.37 -7.95 -20.33
CA LEU A 18 8.40 -8.99 -20.48
C LEU A 18 9.16 -9.28 -19.18
N GLU A 19 9.59 -8.24 -18.45
CA GLU A 19 10.24 -8.40 -17.12
C GLU A 19 9.31 -9.12 -16.13
N TRP A 20 8.02 -8.84 -16.21
CA TRP A 20 6.98 -9.46 -15.38
C TRP A 20 6.81 -10.96 -15.59
N GLU A 21 6.84 -11.41 -16.84
CA GLU A 21 6.71 -12.83 -17.17
C GLU A 21 7.94 -13.62 -16.74
N GLU A 22 9.14 -13.05 -16.89
CA GLU A 22 10.40 -13.67 -16.46
C GLU A 22 10.47 -13.84 -14.94
N ALA A 23 10.06 -12.82 -14.17
CA ALA A 23 10.08 -12.88 -12.72
C ALA A 23 9.08 -13.91 -12.14
N ASN A 24 7.96 -14.13 -12.83
CA ASN A 24 6.95 -15.11 -12.42
C ASN A 24 7.36 -16.57 -12.69
N GLN A 25 8.32 -16.83 -13.59
CA GLN A 25 8.84 -18.19 -13.83
C GLN A 25 9.73 -18.74 -12.71
N GLN A 26 10.23 -17.88 -11.80
CA GLN A 26 11.18 -18.28 -10.75
C GLN A 26 10.54 -18.67 -9.40
N GLY A 27 9.22 -18.87 -9.33
CA GLY A 27 8.55 -19.62 -8.26
C GLY A 27 8.53 -19.02 -6.84
N HIS A 28 9.27 -17.94 -6.56
CA HIS A 28 9.25 -17.18 -5.28
C HIS A 28 9.13 -15.66 -5.50
N GLY A 29 8.93 -15.22 -6.75
CA GLY A 29 9.15 -13.83 -7.18
C GLY A 29 7.93 -12.92 -7.27
N GLY A 30 6.70 -13.44 -7.35
CA GLY A 30 5.54 -12.65 -7.81
C GLY A 30 5.24 -11.39 -6.98
N PHE A 31 5.25 -11.49 -5.65
CA PHE A 31 4.98 -10.32 -4.81
C PHE A 31 6.15 -9.32 -4.81
N LYS A 32 7.40 -9.80 -4.80
CA LYS A 32 8.59 -8.94 -4.85
C LYS A 32 8.66 -8.21 -6.19
N ALA A 33 8.48 -8.93 -7.28
CA ALA A 33 8.41 -8.38 -8.63
C ALA A 33 7.28 -7.37 -8.77
N MET A 34 6.14 -7.59 -8.10
CA MET A 34 5.04 -6.64 -8.06
C MET A 34 5.38 -5.34 -7.36
N ILE A 35 5.99 -5.42 -6.19
CA ILE A 35 6.46 -4.21 -5.51
C ILE A 35 7.48 -3.48 -6.39
N GLU A 36 8.49 -4.18 -6.92
CA GLU A 36 9.53 -3.58 -7.77
C GLU A 36 8.95 -2.91 -9.02
N HIS A 37 7.99 -3.55 -9.68
CA HIS A 37 7.34 -2.98 -10.84
C HIS A 37 6.53 -1.73 -10.49
N VAL A 38 5.71 -1.78 -9.43
CA VAL A 38 4.92 -0.62 -8.99
C VAL A 38 5.84 0.55 -8.66
N THR A 39 6.94 0.31 -7.92
CA THR A 39 7.96 1.32 -7.62
C THR A 39 8.56 1.92 -8.91
N LYS A 40 8.89 1.09 -9.91
CA LYS A 40 9.44 1.55 -11.20
C LYS A 40 8.43 2.42 -11.97
N VAL A 41 7.15 2.03 -11.99
CA VAL A 41 6.07 2.82 -12.62
C VAL A 41 5.87 4.15 -11.91
N LEU A 42 5.84 4.18 -10.58
CA LEU A 42 5.71 5.42 -9.81
C LEU A 42 6.86 6.40 -10.11
N ARG A 43 8.09 5.89 -10.17
CA ARG A 43 9.26 6.70 -10.54
C ARG A 43 9.17 7.22 -11.97
N ALA A 44 8.74 6.39 -12.92
CA ALA A 44 8.56 6.79 -14.31
C ALA A 44 7.46 7.85 -14.48
N ALA A 45 6.46 7.87 -13.60
CA ALA A 45 5.43 8.89 -13.53
C ALA A 45 5.91 10.20 -12.87
N GLY A 46 7.17 10.26 -12.39
CA GLY A 46 7.77 11.46 -11.81
C GLY A 46 7.64 11.56 -10.29
N LEU A 47 7.28 10.48 -9.58
CA LEU A 47 7.39 10.47 -8.13
C LEU A 47 8.87 10.38 -7.74
N GLU A 48 9.41 11.47 -7.20
CA GLU A 48 10.80 11.55 -6.75
C GLU A 48 10.89 11.39 -5.23
N SER A 49 9.98 12.03 -4.49
CA SER A 49 9.79 11.83 -3.06
C SER A 49 8.35 12.09 -2.61
N SER A 50 8.03 11.64 -1.40
CA SER A 50 6.72 11.76 -0.77
C SER A 50 6.84 11.84 0.74
N ASP A 51 6.03 12.67 1.37
CA ASP A 51 5.71 12.56 2.79
C ASP A 51 4.45 11.69 2.95
N LEU A 52 4.51 10.66 3.78
CA LEU A 52 3.39 9.75 4.01
C LEU A 52 2.70 10.06 5.35
N ILE A 53 1.36 10.12 5.34
CA ILE A 53 0.53 10.15 6.56
C ILE A 53 -0.43 8.96 6.50
N VAL A 54 -0.54 8.21 7.60
CA VAL A 54 -1.43 7.05 7.71
C VAL A 54 -2.60 7.36 8.63
N GLY A 55 -3.82 7.10 8.16
CA GLY A 55 -5.05 7.16 8.94
C GLY A 55 -5.71 5.79 9.02
N ILE A 56 -6.00 5.30 10.23
CA ILE A 56 -6.62 4.00 10.48
C ILE A 56 -8.03 4.20 11.02
N ASP A 57 -9.00 3.65 10.30
CA ASP A 57 -10.42 3.61 10.68
C ASP A 57 -10.66 2.52 11.72
N PHE A 58 -10.95 2.91 12.96
CA PHE A 58 -11.34 2.04 14.08
C PHE A 58 -12.85 2.06 14.37
N THR A 59 -13.68 2.43 13.38
CA THR A 59 -15.14 2.35 13.51
C THR A 59 -15.60 0.91 13.71
N LYS A 60 -16.71 0.76 14.43
CA LYS A 60 -17.33 -0.53 14.73
C LYS A 60 -17.67 -1.36 13.47
N SER A 61 -17.85 -0.70 12.32
CA SER A 61 -18.19 -1.37 11.07
C SER A 61 -17.19 -2.43 10.60
N ASN A 62 -15.95 -2.33 11.07
CA ASN A 62 -14.90 -3.31 10.83
C ASN A 62 -15.20 -4.70 11.41
N GLU A 63 -16.10 -4.82 12.40
CA GLU A 63 -16.47 -6.11 12.98
C GLU A 63 -17.22 -7.01 11.99
N TRP A 64 -18.08 -6.43 11.14
CA TRP A 64 -18.94 -7.20 10.24
C TRP A 64 -18.57 -7.10 8.76
N THR A 65 -17.73 -6.14 8.39
CA THR A 65 -17.30 -5.95 6.99
C THR A 65 -16.27 -7.00 6.56
N GLY A 66 -15.58 -7.65 7.52
CA GLY A 66 -14.69 -8.79 7.26
C GLY A 66 -15.39 -10.11 6.89
N LYS A 67 -16.71 -10.11 6.70
CA LYS A 67 -17.48 -11.31 6.31
C LYS A 67 -17.00 -11.97 5.01
N SER A 68 -16.58 -11.18 4.02
CA SER A 68 -16.04 -11.68 2.75
C SER A 68 -14.51 -11.70 2.71
N ALA A 69 -13.84 -10.76 3.40
CA ALA A 69 -12.41 -10.52 3.27
C ALA A 69 -11.53 -11.16 4.36
N SER A 70 -12.07 -11.46 5.54
CA SER A 70 -11.30 -11.94 6.72
C SER A 70 -11.90 -13.19 7.35
N GLY A 71 -12.56 -14.04 6.56
CA GLY A 71 -13.14 -15.29 7.05
C GLY A 71 -14.18 -15.09 8.17
N ARG A 72 -14.99 -14.03 8.09
CA ARG A 72 -15.98 -13.62 9.11
C ARG A 72 -15.40 -13.11 10.43
N ARG A 73 -14.13 -12.73 10.45
CA ARG A 73 -13.51 -12.02 11.59
C ARG A 73 -13.55 -10.51 11.37
N SER A 74 -13.29 -9.77 12.44
CA SER A 74 -13.05 -8.33 12.37
C SER A 74 -11.91 -8.04 11.38
N LEU A 75 -11.99 -6.91 10.68
CA LEU A 75 -10.87 -6.42 9.86
C LEU A 75 -9.66 -6.00 10.72
N HIS A 76 -9.86 -5.77 12.02
CA HIS A 76 -8.81 -5.47 13.01
C HIS A 76 -8.42 -6.68 13.87
N ASP A 77 -8.83 -7.89 13.51
CA ASP A 77 -8.48 -9.08 14.29
C ASP A 77 -6.95 -9.27 14.33
N ILE A 78 -6.38 -9.46 15.52
CA ILE A 78 -4.93 -9.66 15.69
C ILE A 78 -4.69 -11.14 15.98
N GLY A 79 -3.85 -11.78 15.17
CA GLY A 79 -3.57 -13.19 15.28
C GLY A 79 -2.33 -13.61 14.50
N SER A 80 -2.25 -14.91 14.18
CA SER A 80 -1.11 -15.46 13.43
C SER A 80 -1.12 -15.11 11.94
N VAL A 81 -2.29 -14.76 11.39
CA VAL A 81 -2.44 -14.34 10.00
C VAL A 81 -2.69 -12.84 9.98
N PRO A 82 -1.89 -12.05 9.24
CA PRO A 82 -2.07 -10.60 9.16
C PRO A 82 -3.48 -10.25 8.68
N ASN A 83 -4.12 -9.32 9.36
CA ASN A 83 -5.41 -8.79 8.95
C ASN A 83 -5.28 -7.84 7.74
N PRO A 84 -6.40 -7.46 7.09
CA PRO A 84 -6.35 -6.60 5.92
C PRO A 84 -5.66 -5.25 6.13
N TYR A 85 -5.74 -4.64 7.33
CA TYR A 85 -5.00 -3.42 7.63
C TYR A 85 -3.48 -3.66 7.71
N GLU A 86 -3.05 -4.74 8.37
CA GLU A 86 -1.62 -5.12 8.43
C GLU A 86 -1.04 -5.40 7.05
N GLN A 87 -1.81 -6.10 6.19
CA GLN A 87 -1.41 -6.36 4.81
C GLN A 87 -1.29 -5.07 3.99
N ALA A 88 -2.28 -4.17 4.09
CA ALA A 88 -2.27 -2.90 3.37
C ALA A 88 -1.08 -2.02 3.79
N ILE A 89 -0.84 -1.88 5.10
CA ILE A 89 0.30 -1.13 5.64
C ILE A 89 1.63 -1.73 5.15
N SER A 90 1.77 -3.06 5.14
CA SER A 90 2.97 -3.72 4.61
C SER A 90 3.19 -3.47 3.13
N VAL A 91 2.13 -3.52 2.30
CA VAL A 91 2.24 -3.25 0.86
C VAL A 91 2.63 -1.79 0.61
N ILE A 92 1.95 -0.85 1.27
CA ILE A 92 2.22 0.59 1.18
C ILE A 92 3.67 0.87 1.60
N GLY A 93 4.07 0.38 2.77
CA GLY A 93 5.43 0.59 3.30
C GLY A 93 6.51 0.04 2.37
N ARG A 94 6.34 -1.17 1.83
CA ARG A 94 7.32 -1.76 0.89
C ARG A 94 7.37 -1.06 -0.46
N THR A 95 6.26 -0.47 -0.90
CA THR A 95 6.18 0.20 -2.22
C THR A 95 6.75 1.62 -2.14
N LEU A 96 6.45 2.32 -1.04
CA LEU A 96 6.73 3.74 -0.91
C LEU A 96 8.00 4.06 -0.11
N SER A 97 8.62 3.07 0.54
CA SER A 97 9.86 3.29 1.33
C SER A 97 10.98 3.94 0.51
N ASP A 98 11.04 3.68 -0.79
CA ASP A 98 12.06 4.24 -1.69
C ASP A 98 11.84 5.71 -2.04
N PHE A 99 10.69 6.28 -1.65
CA PHE A 99 10.29 7.66 -1.88
C PHE A 99 10.06 8.44 -0.59
N ASP A 100 10.18 7.80 0.57
CA ASP A 100 9.93 8.42 1.87
C ASP A 100 11.18 9.18 2.34
N ASP A 101 11.17 10.50 2.17
CA ASP A 101 12.27 11.39 2.57
C ASP A 101 12.37 11.51 4.10
N CYS A 102 11.28 11.23 4.81
CA CYS A 102 11.17 11.34 6.26
C CYS A 102 10.95 9.95 6.85
N SER A 103 11.95 9.34 7.49
CA SER A 103 11.82 8.02 8.13
C SER A 103 10.86 7.95 9.34
N LEU A 104 9.95 8.93 9.48
CA LEU A 104 8.89 9.02 10.47
C LEU A 104 7.57 9.26 9.76
N ILE A 105 6.73 8.23 9.68
CA ILE A 105 5.38 8.31 9.10
C ILE A 105 4.38 8.69 10.21
N PRO A 106 3.76 9.88 10.19
CA PRO A 106 2.72 10.23 11.15
C PRO A 106 1.50 9.32 10.99
N CYS A 107 1.08 8.69 12.09
CA CYS A 107 -0.03 7.73 12.10
C CYS A 107 -1.14 8.16 13.06
N PHE A 108 -2.39 8.09 12.59
CA PHE A 108 -3.58 8.53 13.32
C PHE A 108 -4.67 7.46 13.30
N GLY A 109 -5.34 7.25 14.43
CA GLY A 109 -6.57 6.45 14.51
C GLY A 109 -7.81 7.33 14.62
N PHE A 110 -8.93 6.91 14.03
CA PHE A 110 -10.22 7.60 14.16
C PHE A 110 -11.40 6.62 14.28
N GLY A 111 -12.49 7.02 14.92
CA GLY A 111 -13.75 6.26 14.90
C GLY A 111 -13.97 5.24 16.04
N ASP A 112 -13.06 5.15 17.02
CA ASP A 112 -13.15 4.25 18.18
C ASP A 112 -14.09 4.76 19.30
N GLY A 113 -14.77 5.89 19.08
CA GLY A 113 -15.64 6.53 20.07
C GLY A 113 -14.91 7.40 21.09
N GLN A 114 -13.57 7.42 21.08
CA GLN A 114 -12.78 8.39 21.83
C GLN A 114 -12.61 9.63 20.95
N TYR A 115 -13.13 10.78 21.40
CA TYR A 115 -12.89 12.03 20.69
C TYR A 115 -11.39 12.36 20.72
N VAL A 116 -10.81 12.51 19.52
CA VAL A 116 -9.49 13.05 19.15
C VAL A 116 -8.59 13.44 20.34
N HIS A 117 -7.95 12.47 20.99
CA HIS A 117 -6.74 12.75 21.76
C HIS A 117 -5.55 12.02 21.17
N ARG A 118 -4.70 12.86 20.57
CA ARG A 118 -3.49 12.59 19.80
C ARG A 118 -2.55 11.64 20.56
N ARG A 119 -2.29 10.46 20.01
CA ARG A 119 -1.09 9.68 20.34
C ARG A 119 -0.27 9.48 19.08
N TYR A 120 0.86 10.17 19.02
CA TYR A 120 1.90 9.87 18.04
C TYR A 120 2.39 8.46 18.30
N SER A 121 2.23 7.58 17.32
CA SER A 121 2.90 6.29 17.28
C SER A 121 3.72 6.30 15.99
N SER A 122 5.04 6.28 16.12
CA SER A 122 5.95 6.00 15.01
C SER A 122 5.86 4.51 14.71
N ILE A 123 5.56 4.16 13.47
CA ILE A 123 5.70 2.78 12.95
C ILE A 123 7.13 2.63 12.45
#